data_AF-A0A258BKH3-F1
#
_entry.id   AF-A0A258BKH3-F1
#
_cell.length_a   1.000
_cell.length_b   1.000
_cell.length_c   1.000
_cell.angle_alpha   90.00
_cell.angle_beta   90.00
_cell.angle_gamma   90.00
#
_symmetry.space_group_name_H-M   'P 1'
#
loop_
_entity.id
_entity.type
_entity.pdbx_description
1 polymer ?
#
loop_
_entity_poly.entity_id
_entity_poly.type
_entity_poly.pdbx_seq_one_letter_code
_entity_poly.pdbx_strand_id
1 'polypeptide(L)'
;GQLNETMVLQPVVNLSADGTSAFGRWRIFAMRGLHGASASWHEAAVHAEYVFEGEWKIARQWIEERVAVPCEGSWGRNPLDMLKTLPDPAFPPDGEAAPIGPQAGLPLPLLAPYAVPAGSLADRLGAAVDVEHLICHFGYLNDIRAWDDVAALFSAGGLLAYGPRGGYRGQDKIRAVLHTFGSPGLRANEIANRMQVQPIVHVSADGKEAAVRTRSIMQLNASGKPLFGDAVNEFRLVRDAGRWRIASLSILPTFLSDLDRGIVGGLLPLPGAGRDPVPDLPPQMTDPEPLAAFLPPFHYAHPVTGAPMGRIAGSAASGAAADSRMPGWQVEAGEDGELARLADTRALETLQRTYGYLVDKALWRDATDLFAEDGTLEIGGR
;
A
#
# COMPACT_ATOMS: atom_id res chain seq x y z
N GLY A 1 16.54 6.60 12.76
CA GLY A 1 15.28 6.31 12.05
C GLY A 1 14.77 4.93 12.43
N GLN A 2 13.45 4.75 12.42
CA GLN A 2 12.79 3.47 12.63
C GLN A 2 12.12 3.05 11.30
N LEU A 3 12.14 1.76 11.01
CA LEU A 3 11.40 1.14 9.92
C LEU A 3 10.30 0.27 10.54
N ASN A 4 9.07 0.40 10.06
CA ASN A 4 7.93 -0.36 10.56
C ASN A 4 6.94 -0.76 9.46
N GLU A 5 7.42 -1.12 8.28
CA GLU A 5 6.54 -1.36 7.14
C GLU A 5 5.80 -2.70 7.26
N THR A 6 4.50 -2.71 7.01
CA THR A 6 3.50 -3.76 7.26
C THR A 6 2.54 -3.79 6.07
N MET A 7 2.93 -4.57 5.07
CA MET A 7 2.14 -4.71 3.85
C MET A 7 1.11 -5.82 3.99
N VAL A 8 -0.17 -5.45 3.84
CA VAL A 8 -1.28 -6.40 3.82
C VAL A 8 -1.55 -6.84 2.38
N LEU A 9 -1.40 -8.14 2.13
CA LEU A 9 -1.38 -8.76 0.81
C LEU A 9 -2.32 -9.97 0.76
N GLN A 10 -2.64 -10.39 -0.46
CA GLN A 10 -3.36 -11.65 -0.77
C GLN A 10 -4.68 -11.80 0.01
N PRO A 11 -5.65 -10.88 -0.19
CA PRO A 11 -6.94 -10.94 0.48
C PRO A 11 -7.73 -12.19 0.09
N VAL A 12 -8.38 -12.80 1.08
CA VAL A 12 -9.49 -13.73 0.89
C VAL A 12 -10.61 -13.33 1.84
N VAL A 13 -11.70 -12.80 1.31
CA VAL A 13 -12.84 -12.30 2.09
C VAL A 13 -14.08 -13.15 1.81
N ASN A 14 -14.76 -13.58 2.88
CA ASN A 14 -16.02 -14.30 2.83
C ASN A 14 -17.08 -13.49 3.59
N LEU A 15 -18.11 -13.03 2.88
CA LEU A 15 -19.25 -12.34 3.49
C LEU A 15 -20.28 -13.36 4.00
N SER A 16 -20.96 -13.03 5.09
CA SER A 16 -22.14 -13.76 5.55
C SER A 16 -23.30 -13.59 4.56
N ALA A 17 -24.22 -14.56 4.55
CA ALA A 17 -25.36 -14.55 3.63
C ALA A 17 -26.31 -13.37 3.85
N ASP A 18 -26.37 -12.84 5.07
CA ASP A 18 -27.17 -11.66 5.46
C ASP A 18 -26.43 -10.33 5.24
N GLY A 19 -25.15 -10.35 4.86
CA GLY A 19 -24.35 -9.16 4.59
C GLY A 19 -23.97 -8.34 5.83
N THR A 20 -24.17 -8.88 7.04
CA THR A 20 -23.92 -8.15 8.30
C THR A 20 -22.56 -8.46 8.94
N SER A 21 -21.89 -9.53 8.48
CA SER A 21 -20.59 -9.96 9.00
C SER A 21 -19.69 -10.51 7.90
N ALA A 22 -18.40 -10.59 8.17
CA ALA A 22 -17.44 -11.17 7.23
C ALA A 22 -16.29 -11.86 7.95
N PHE A 23 -15.65 -12.78 7.24
CA PHE A 23 -14.39 -13.39 7.65
C PHE A 23 -13.33 -13.17 6.57
N GLY A 24 -12.19 -12.58 6.95
CA GLY A 24 -11.08 -12.30 6.06
C GLY A 24 -9.81 -13.05 6.44
N ARG A 25 -9.00 -13.38 5.43
CA ARG A 25 -7.64 -13.88 5.59
C ARG A 25 -6.69 -13.07 4.73
N TRP A 26 -5.51 -12.81 5.27
CA TRP A 26 -4.51 -11.96 4.66
C TRP A 26 -3.11 -12.49 4.95
N ARG A 27 -2.14 -12.00 4.19
CA ARG A 27 -0.72 -12.11 4.54
C ARG A 27 -0.16 -10.76 4.86
N ILE A 28 0.64 -10.68 5.90
CA ILE A 28 1.52 -9.55 6.16
C ILE A 28 2.91 -9.93 5.64
N PHE A 29 3.47 -9.05 4.82
CA PHE A 29 4.92 -8.97 4.63
C PHE A 29 5.41 -7.69 5.29
N ALA A 30 6.33 -7.80 6.23
CA ALA A 30 6.75 -6.67 7.04
C ALA A 30 8.28 -6.55 7.14
N MET A 31 8.73 -5.30 7.29
CA MET A 31 10.10 -4.94 7.55
C MET A 31 10.13 -4.06 8.79
N ARG A 32 10.82 -4.55 9.82
CA ARG A 32 10.97 -3.81 11.07
C ARG A 32 12.43 -3.51 11.28
N GLY A 33 12.74 -2.37 11.88
CA GLY A 33 14.13 -2.08 12.19
C GLY A 33 14.35 -0.76 12.93
N LEU A 34 15.47 -0.71 13.62
CA LEU A 34 16.04 0.50 14.20
C LEU A 34 17.39 0.74 13.54
N HIS A 35 17.54 1.91 12.93
CA HIS A 35 18.77 2.28 12.21
C HIS A 35 20.01 2.10 13.10
N GLY A 36 21.01 1.39 12.59
CA GLY A 36 22.26 1.09 13.29
C GLY A 36 22.16 0.03 14.40
N ALA A 37 20.98 -0.55 14.64
CA ALA A 37 20.75 -1.52 15.72
C ALA A 37 20.16 -2.85 15.23
N SER A 38 19.04 -2.83 14.50
CA SER A 38 18.35 -4.04 14.07
C SER A 38 17.55 -3.84 12.78
N ALA A 39 17.39 -4.91 12.02
CA ALA A 39 16.42 -4.99 10.94
C ALA A 39 16.01 -6.45 10.73
N SER A 40 14.72 -6.68 10.51
CA SER A 40 14.16 -8.00 10.35
C SER A 40 13.05 -8.05 9.30
N TRP A 41 12.99 -9.17 8.61
CA TRP A 41 11.89 -9.58 7.76
C TRP A 41 10.85 -10.30 8.61
N HIS A 42 9.59 -9.96 8.36
CA HIS A 42 8.46 -10.56 9.03
C HIS A 42 7.44 -11.07 7.99
N GLU A 43 6.90 -12.25 8.21
CA GLU A 43 5.75 -12.78 7.47
C GLU A 43 4.74 -13.32 8.48
N ALA A 44 3.46 -12.98 8.27
CA ALA A 44 2.39 -13.44 9.14
C ALA A 44 1.13 -13.76 8.35
N ALA A 45 0.41 -14.78 8.81
CA ALA A 45 -0.99 -14.98 8.41
C ALA A 45 -1.87 -14.14 9.34
N VAL A 46 -2.79 -13.39 8.76
CA VAL A 46 -3.80 -12.65 9.51
C VAL A 46 -5.14 -13.29 9.23
N HIS A 47 -5.93 -13.50 10.26
CA HIS A 47 -7.36 -13.70 10.07
C HIS A 47 -8.14 -12.69 10.89
N ALA A 48 -9.29 -12.31 10.37
CA ALA A 48 -10.11 -11.26 10.95
C ALA A 48 -11.59 -11.56 10.75
N GLU A 49 -12.38 -11.29 11.79
CA GLU A 49 -13.82 -11.22 11.75
C GLU A 49 -14.23 -9.75 11.69
N TYR A 50 -15.25 -9.46 10.89
CA TYR A 50 -15.75 -8.13 10.67
C TYR A 50 -17.25 -8.07 10.93
N VAL A 51 -17.72 -6.91 11.36
CA VAL A 51 -19.12 -6.60 11.58
C VAL A 51 -19.48 -5.32 10.84
N PHE A 52 -20.70 -5.27 10.30
CA PHE A 52 -21.25 -4.07 9.69
C PHE A 52 -22.17 -3.32 10.67
N GLU A 53 -21.78 -2.11 11.06
CA GLU A 53 -22.52 -1.23 11.99
C GLU A 53 -22.75 0.15 11.36
N GLY A 54 -23.29 0.16 10.13
CA GLY A 54 -23.34 1.34 9.27
C GLY A 54 -22.05 1.56 8.46
N GLU A 55 -20.92 1.10 9.00
CA GLU A 55 -19.64 0.93 8.32
C GLU A 55 -19.02 -0.41 8.73
N TRP A 56 -18.15 -0.98 7.90
CA TRP A 56 -17.41 -2.21 8.23
C TRP A 56 -16.33 -1.92 9.28
N LYS A 57 -16.30 -2.72 10.35
CA LYS A 57 -15.30 -2.64 11.43
C LYS A 57 -14.65 -3.99 11.69
N ILE A 58 -13.43 -3.97 12.21
CA ILE A 58 -12.73 -5.17 12.69
C ILE A 58 -13.34 -5.57 14.03
N ALA A 59 -14.08 -6.67 14.06
CA ALA A 59 -14.64 -7.22 15.30
C ALA A 59 -13.57 -8.02 16.06
N ARG A 60 -12.77 -8.80 15.34
CA ARG A 60 -11.68 -9.57 15.91
C ARG A 60 -10.57 -9.75 14.89
N GLN A 61 -9.32 -9.67 15.31
CA GLN A 61 -8.18 -9.96 14.45
C GLN A 61 -7.11 -10.75 15.19
N TRP A 62 -6.53 -11.75 14.52
CA TRP A 62 -5.41 -12.53 15.04
C TRP A 62 -4.29 -12.63 14.00
N ILE A 63 -3.09 -12.24 14.43
CA ILE A 63 -1.87 -12.22 13.63
C ILE A 63 -0.97 -13.37 14.08
N GLU A 64 -0.87 -14.39 13.24
CA GLU A 64 0.03 -15.52 13.38
C GLU A 64 1.35 -15.22 12.66
N GLU A 65 2.35 -14.73 13.39
CA GLU A 65 3.68 -14.55 12.83
C GLU A 65 4.33 -15.91 12.53
N ARG A 66 4.81 -16.09 11.31
CA ARG A 66 5.37 -17.35 10.79
C ARG A 66 6.84 -17.22 10.40
N VAL A 67 7.28 -16.02 10.11
CA VAL A 67 8.69 -15.71 9.86
C VAL A 67 9.02 -14.44 10.62
N ALA A 68 10.10 -14.47 11.40
CA ALA A 68 10.73 -13.31 11.99
C ALA A 68 12.24 -13.56 11.98
N VAL A 69 12.95 -12.99 11.00
CA VAL A 69 14.39 -13.23 10.83
C VAL A 69 15.14 -11.93 10.60
N PRO A 70 16.38 -11.80 11.09
CA PRO A 70 17.24 -10.68 10.74
C PRO A 70 17.40 -10.53 9.22
N CYS A 71 17.49 -9.29 8.73
CA CYS A 71 17.76 -9.04 7.33
C CYS A 71 19.14 -9.59 6.92
N GLU A 72 20.12 -9.52 7.81
CA GLU A 72 21.46 -10.06 7.58
C GLU A 72 21.42 -11.59 7.52
N GLY A 73 21.83 -12.15 6.38
CA GLY A 73 21.82 -13.60 6.15
C GLY A 73 20.44 -14.23 5.95
N SER A 74 19.35 -13.54 6.31
CA SER A 74 17.96 -13.97 6.15
C SER A 74 17.69 -15.39 6.69
N TRP A 75 16.61 -16.05 6.26
CA TRP A 75 16.27 -17.44 6.64
C TRP A 75 17.29 -18.49 6.16
N GLY A 76 18.21 -18.11 5.26
CA GLY A 76 19.29 -18.99 4.81
C GLY A 76 20.39 -19.19 5.87
N ARG A 77 20.49 -18.29 6.85
CA ARG A 77 21.51 -18.33 7.92
C ARG A 77 20.93 -18.27 9.34
N ASN A 78 19.64 -17.95 9.48
CA ASN A 78 18.98 -17.79 10.77
C ASN A 78 17.84 -18.82 10.91
N PRO A 79 17.71 -19.53 12.04
CA PRO A 79 16.58 -20.41 12.29
C PRO A 79 15.29 -19.59 12.40
N LEU A 80 14.16 -20.17 11.97
CA LEU A 80 12.83 -19.55 12.09
C LEU A 80 12.33 -19.50 13.54
N ASP A 81 13.00 -20.20 14.46
CA ASP A 81 12.63 -20.35 15.88
C ASP A 81 12.77 -19.05 16.72
N MET A 82 13.22 -17.95 16.11
CA MET A 82 13.24 -16.60 16.71
C MET A 82 11.81 -16.09 17.08
N LEU A 83 10.76 -16.78 16.63
CA LEU A 83 9.33 -16.51 16.87
C LEU A 83 8.85 -16.63 18.32
N LYS A 84 9.73 -16.88 19.29
CA LYS A 84 9.35 -16.87 20.71
C LYS A 84 9.34 -15.45 21.25
N THR A 85 8.41 -14.62 20.79
CA THR A 85 8.06 -13.43 21.55
C THR A 85 7.47 -13.90 22.87
N LEU A 86 8.13 -13.60 24.00
CA LEU A 86 7.59 -13.75 25.37
C LEU A 86 6.68 -12.57 25.72
N PRO A 87 5.54 -12.75 26.42
CA PRO A 87 4.64 -11.67 26.85
C PRO A 87 5.42 -10.48 27.40
N ASP A 88 5.11 -9.27 26.91
CA ASP A 88 5.63 -8.06 27.57
C ASP A 88 4.94 -7.98 28.94
N PRO A 89 5.67 -8.09 30.06
CA PRO A 89 5.06 -8.05 31.38
C PRO A 89 4.31 -6.75 31.67
N ALA A 90 4.60 -5.67 30.92
CA ALA A 90 3.92 -4.40 31.04
C ALA A 90 2.52 -4.36 30.39
N PHE A 91 2.23 -5.32 29.49
CA PHE A 91 0.94 -5.44 28.79
C PHE A 91 0.48 -6.91 28.78
N PRO A 92 -0.05 -7.40 29.91
CA PRO A 92 -0.64 -8.73 29.96
C PRO A 92 -1.89 -8.79 29.05
N PRO A 93 -2.15 -9.93 28.40
CA PRO A 93 -3.36 -10.08 27.59
C PRO A 93 -4.61 -10.01 28.48
N ASP A 94 -5.69 -9.42 27.94
CA ASP A 94 -6.97 -9.28 28.65
C ASP A 94 -7.70 -10.62 28.86
N GLY A 95 -7.27 -11.67 28.15
CA GLY A 95 -7.79 -13.04 28.25
C GLY A 95 -6.78 -14.09 27.80
N GLU A 96 -7.16 -15.37 27.88
CA GLU A 96 -6.35 -16.45 27.28
C GLU A 96 -6.40 -16.35 25.75
N ALA A 97 -5.25 -16.48 25.11
CA ALA A 97 -5.15 -16.54 23.65
C ALA A 97 -6.04 -17.67 23.11
N ALA A 98 -6.80 -17.40 22.06
CA ALA A 98 -7.58 -18.46 21.44
C ALA A 98 -6.66 -19.54 20.88
N PRO A 99 -7.05 -20.83 20.96
CA PRO A 99 -6.22 -21.90 20.41
C PRO A 99 -5.99 -21.67 18.92
N ILE A 100 -4.72 -21.45 18.54
CA ILE A 100 -4.23 -21.42 17.17
C ILE A 100 -4.33 -22.86 16.62
N GLY A 101 -5.50 -23.21 16.12
CA GLY A 101 -5.78 -24.51 15.52
C GLY A 101 -6.33 -24.34 14.10
N PRO A 102 -6.08 -25.28 13.18
CA PRO A 102 -6.71 -25.24 11.87
C PRO A 102 -8.22 -25.32 12.08
N GLN A 103 -8.95 -24.25 11.77
CA GLN A 103 -10.39 -24.36 11.59
C GLN A 103 -10.60 -25.31 10.40
N ALA A 104 -10.95 -26.54 10.71
CA ALA A 104 -11.18 -27.59 9.74
C ALA A 104 -12.37 -27.20 8.86
N GLY A 105 -12.11 -27.04 7.56
CA GLY A 105 -13.12 -27.13 6.50
C GLY A 105 -14.18 -26.04 6.49
N LEU A 106 -13.80 -24.82 6.12
CA LEU A 106 -14.75 -23.94 5.44
C LEU A 106 -14.77 -24.33 3.96
N PRO A 107 -15.88 -24.86 3.41
CA PRO A 107 -16.00 -25.06 1.97
C PRO A 107 -15.87 -23.69 1.29
N LEU A 108 -14.86 -23.53 0.45
CA LEU A 108 -14.70 -22.34 -0.38
C LEU A 108 -15.74 -22.42 -1.51
N PRO A 109 -16.74 -21.53 -1.57
CA PRO A 109 -17.59 -21.45 -2.74
C PRO A 109 -16.73 -21.02 -3.94
N LEU A 110 -16.78 -21.81 -5.02
CA LEU A 110 -16.17 -21.45 -6.29
C LEU A 110 -17.00 -20.31 -6.90
N LEU A 111 -16.41 -19.12 -7.03
CA LEU A 111 -17.04 -17.99 -7.73
C LEU A 111 -17.08 -18.29 -9.24
N ALA A 112 -18.27 -18.23 -9.83
CA ALA A 112 -18.44 -18.27 -11.28
C ALA A 112 -18.01 -16.93 -11.90
N PRO A 113 -17.47 -16.91 -13.14
CA PRO A 113 -17.06 -15.67 -13.79
C PRO A 113 -18.28 -14.80 -14.13
N TYR A 114 -18.16 -13.51 -13.81
CA TYR A 114 -19.21 -12.51 -13.98
C TYR A 114 -19.10 -11.75 -15.31
N ALA A 115 -20.25 -11.37 -15.88
CA ALA A 115 -20.38 -10.39 -16.95
C ALA A 115 -21.28 -9.25 -16.48
N VAL A 116 -20.90 -7.99 -16.78
CA VAL A 116 -21.57 -6.78 -16.26
C VAL A 116 -21.95 -5.82 -17.39
N PRO A 117 -23.22 -5.39 -17.45
CA PRO A 117 -23.62 -4.04 -17.91
C PRO A 117 -24.64 -3.37 -16.95
N ALA A 118 -24.91 -2.05 -16.84
CA ALA A 118 -24.13 -0.80 -16.79
C ALA A 118 -24.89 0.21 -15.86
N GLY A 119 -24.17 0.93 -14.96
CA GLY A 119 -24.60 2.08 -14.11
C GLY A 119 -25.18 1.79 -12.70
N SER A 120 -24.87 2.47 -11.57
CA SER A 120 -23.84 3.43 -11.14
C SER A 120 -22.80 2.80 -10.18
N LEU A 121 -23.21 1.82 -9.37
CA LEU A 121 -22.30 1.03 -8.53
C LEU A 121 -21.46 0.04 -9.36
N ALA A 122 -22.09 -0.64 -10.32
CA ALA A 122 -21.42 -1.51 -11.27
C ALA A 122 -20.31 -0.76 -12.04
N ASP A 123 -20.59 0.47 -12.48
CA ASP A 123 -19.62 1.31 -13.19
C ASP A 123 -18.46 1.72 -12.29
N ARG A 124 -18.73 2.09 -11.03
CA ARG A 124 -17.67 2.41 -10.04
C ARG A 124 -16.80 1.19 -9.74
N LEU A 125 -17.39 0.00 -9.59
CA LEU A 125 -16.65 -1.24 -9.37
C LEU A 125 -15.80 -1.61 -10.59
N GLY A 126 -16.37 -1.53 -11.80
CA GLY A 126 -15.64 -1.72 -13.04
C GLY A 126 -14.47 -0.72 -13.18
N ALA A 127 -14.74 0.56 -12.93
CA ALA A 127 -13.72 1.61 -12.94
C ALA A 127 -12.58 1.34 -11.96
N ALA A 128 -12.87 0.87 -10.74
CA ALA A 128 -11.83 0.53 -9.79
C ALA A 128 -10.97 -0.66 -10.23
N VAL A 129 -11.56 -1.68 -10.90
CA VAL A 129 -10.79 -2.77 -11.52
C VAL A 129 -9.89 -2.23 -12.65
N ASP A 130 -10.44 -1.40 -13.53
CA ASP A 130 -9.68 -0.81 -14.64
C ASP A 130 -8.51 0.06 -14.14
N VAL A 131 -8.72 0.82 -13.07
CA VAL A 131 -7.70 1.62 -12.42
C VAL A 131 -6.62 0.74 -11.79
N GLU A 132 -6.98 -0.31 -11.05
CA GLU A 132 -6.01 -1.27 -10.50
C GLU A 132 -5.17 -1.91 -11.62
N HIS A 133 -5.82 -2.35 -12.70
CA HIS A 133 -5.12 -2.86 -13.87
C HIS A 133 -4.14 -1.85 -14.44
N LEU A 134 -4.52 -0.58 -14.61
CA LEU A 134 -3.63 0.47 -15.10
C LEU A 134 -2.41 0.65 -14.19
N ILE A 135 -2.57 0.58 -12.86
CA ILE A 135 -1.46 0.65 -11.91
C ILE A 135 -0.54 -0.57 -12.02
N CYS A 136 -1.10 -1.78 -12.21
CA CYS A 136 -0.29 -2.98 -12.47
C CYS A 136 0.50 -2.86 -13.79
N HIS A 137 -0.12 -2.36 -14.86
CA HIS A 137 0.56 -2.10 -16.14
C HIS A 137 1.68 -1.08 -15.97
N PHE A 138 1.43 0.02 -15.24
CA PHE A 138 2.46 1.00 -14.91
C PHE A 138 3.66 0.35 -14.23
N GLY A 139 3.43 -0.48 -13.20
CA GLY A 139 4.49 -1.22 -12.50
C GLY A 139 5.29 -2.10 -13.45
N TYR A 140 4.61 -2.95 -14.22
CA TYR A 140 5.26 -3.87 -15.16
C TYR A 140 6.11 -3.14 -16.22
N LEU A 141 5.56 -2.11 -16.85
CA LEU A 141 6.26 -1.31 -17.86
C LEU A 141 7.47 -0.58 -17.27
N ASN A 142 7.33 -0.08 -16.04
CA ASN A 142 8.42 0.57 -15.33
C ASN A 142 9.55 -0.42 -14.96
N ASP A 143 9.20 -1.66 -14.61
CA ASP A 143 10.15 -2.71 -14.25
C ASP A 143 11.02 -3.14 -15.44
N ILE A 144 10.42 -3.20 -16.63
CA ILE A 144 11.14 -3.52 -17.87
C ILE A 144 11.77 -2.29 -18.55
N ARG A 145 11.63 -1.11 -17.95
CA ARG A 145 12.12 0.18 -18.49
C ARG A 145 11.56 0.53 -19.86
N ALA A 146 10.27 0.26 -20.06
CA ALA A 146 9.52 0.70 -21.24
C ALA A 146 9.11 2.18 -21.09
N TRP A 147 10.11 3.07 -21.02
CA TRP A 147 9.92 4.48 -20.63
C TRP A 147 8.92 5.25 -21.48
N ASP A 148 8.89 4.97 -22.77
CA ASP A 148 7.98 5.65 -23.69
C ASP A 148 6.53 5.19 -23.44
N ASP A 149 6.32 3.91 -23.14
CA ASP A 149 5.01 3.36 -22.79
C ASP A 149 4.56 3.84 -21.40
N VAL A 150 5.47 3.91 -20.42
CA VAL A 150 5.16 4.51 -19.11
C VAL A 150 4.71 5.96 -19.28
N ALA A 151 5.41 6.77 -20.07
CA ALA A 151 5.02 8.15 -20.33
C ALA A 151 3.65 8.24 -21.04
N ALA A 152 3.33 7.29 -21.92
CA ALA A 152 2.05 7.23 -22.63
C ALA A 152 0.84 6.93 -21.74
N LEU A 153 1.05 6.36 -20.54
CA LEU A 153 -0.02 6.17 -19.54
C LEU A 153 -0.52 7.48 -18.92
N PHE A 154 0.29 8.54 -18.96
CA PHE A 154 -0.10 9.84 -18.43
C PHE A 154 -1.08 10.55 -19.36
N SER A 155 -1.90 11.45 -18.81
CA SER A 155 -2.64 12.41 -19.63
C SER A 155 -1.67 13.38 -20.31
N ALA A 156 -2.12 14.07 -21.37
CA ALA A 156 -1.28 15.00 -22.11
C ALA A 156 -0.63 16.08 -21.20
N GLY A 157 -1.37 16.54 -20.18
CA GLY A 157 -0.92 17.50 -19.17
C GLY A 157 -0.50 16.87 -17.83
N GLY A 158 -0.28 15.56 -17.80
CA GLY A 158 -0.01 14.80 -16.58
C GLY A 158 1.24 15.26 -15.84
N LEU A 159 1.34 14.90 -14.56
CA LEU A 159 2.44 15.28 -13.68
C LEU A 159 3.12 14.06 -13.06
N LEU A 160 4.41 13.89 -13.28
CA LEU A 160 5.25 12.98 -12.48
C LEU A 160 6.01 13.80 -11.44
N ALA A 161 5.73 13.60 -10.17
CA ALA A 161 6.52 14.12 -9.07
C ALA A 161 7.34 12.97 -8.46
N TYR A 162 8.66 13.03 -8.60
CA TYR A 162 9.53 12.18 -7.81
C TYR A 162 9.98 13.02 -6.62
N GLY A 163 9.50 12.69 -5.41
CA GLY A 163 9.49 13.58 -4.25
C GLY A 163 10.77 14.40 -4.06
N PRO A 164 11.95 13.75 -4.05
CA PRO A 164 13.23 14.44 -3.95
C PRO A 164 13.69 15.23 -5.19
N ARG A 165 13.24 14.85 -6.40
CA ARG A 165 13.68 15.42 -7.68
C ARG A 165 12.80 16.54 -8.23
N GLY A 166 11.60 16.74 -7.69
CA GLY A 166 10.64 17.72 -8.20
C GLY A 166 9.61 17.12 -9.17
N GLY A 167 8.78 18.00 -9.72
CA GLY A 167 7.67 17.64 -10.61
C GLY A 167 7.94 17.94 -12.08
N TYR A 168 7.50 17.06 -12.97
CA TYR A 168 7.68 17.13 -14.42
C TYR A 168 6.33 17.03 -15.11
N ARG A 169 5.95 18.06 -15.88
CA ARG A 169 4.64 18.16 -16.51
C ARG A 169 4.69 17.82 -17.99
N GLY A 170 3.71 17.06 -18.44
CA GLY A 170 3.50 16.67 -19.83
C GLY A 170 4.30 15.43 -20.23
N GLN A 171 3.72 14.63 -21.12
CA GLN A 171 4.26 13.32 -21.51
C GLN A 171 5.70 13.37 -22.01
N ASP A 172 6.08 14.41 -22.78
CA ASP A 172 7.42 14.53 -23.32
C ASP A 172 8.49 14.75 -22.24
N LYS A 173 8.16 15.57 -21.24
CA LYS A 173 9.08 15.83 -20.13
C LYS A 173 9.12 14.66 -19.15
N ILE A 174 7.98 14.01 -18.93
CA ILE A 174 7.88 12.76 -18.18
C ILE A 174 8.75 11.68 -18.84
N ARG A 175 8.67 11.52 -20.16
CA ARG A 175 9.55 10.64 -20.93
C ARG A 175 11.01 11.01 -20.70
N ALA A 176 11.38 12.28 -20.90
CA ALA A 176 12.75 12.74 -20.72
C ALA A 176 13.32 12.41 -19.32
N VAL A 177 12.56 12.66 -18.24
CA VAL A 177 13.01 12.30 -16.89
C VAL A 177 13.07 10.79 -16.67
N LEU A 178 12.15 9.99 -17.24
CA LEU A 178 12.18 8.53 -17.11
C LEU A 178 13.45 7.92 -17.71
N HIS A 179 13.90 8.44 -18.86
CA HIS A 179 15.17 8.02 -19.48
C HIS A 179 16.41 8.36 -18.63
N THR A 180 16.30 9.21 -17.61
CA THR A 180 17.40 9.45 -16.64
C THR A 180 17.55 8.33 -15.61
N PHE A 181 16.55 7.44 -15.46
CA PHE A 181 16.60 6.30 -14.53
C PHE A 181 17.23 5.04 -15.14
N GLY A 182 17.74 5.12 -16.37
CA GLY A 182 18.48 4.06 -17.04
C GLY A 182 18.12 3.95 -18.52
N SER A 183 18.92 3.21 -19.30
CA SER A 183 18.57 2.93 -20.70
C SER A 183 17.27 2.12 -20.80
N PRO A 184 16.46 2.33 -21.85
CA PRO A 184 15.29 1.48 -22.12
C PRO A 184 15.65 0.00 -22.22
N GLY A 185 14.73 -0.85 -21.77
CA GLY A 185 14.89 -2.30 -21.75
C GLY A 185 15.80 -2.81 -20.63
N LEU A 186 15.60 -4.08 -20.26
CA LEU A 186 16.50 -4.80 -19.37
C LEU A 186 17.61 -5.48 -20.18
N ARG A 187 18.85 -5.35 -19.73
CA ARG A 187 19.98 -6.13 -20.25
C ARG A 187 20.10 -7.43 -19.47
N ALA A 188 20.93 -8.34 -19.97
CA ALA A 188 21.25 -9.57 -19.27
C ALA A 188 21.77 -9.24 -17.85
N ASN A 189 21.25 -9.97 -16.86
CA ASN A 189 21.55 -9.82 -15.44
C ASN A 189 21.11 -8.48 -14.82
N GLU A 190 20.17 -7.75 -15.43
CA GLU A 190 19.58 -6.54 -14.82
C GLU A 190 18.18 -6.81 -14.25
N ILE A 191 17.93 -6.23 -13.07
CA ILE A 191 16.66 -6.22 -12.34
C ILE A 191 16.34 -4.75 -12.02
N ALA A 192 15.11 -4.34 -12.27
CA ALA A 192 14.65 -2.97 -11.98
C ALA A 192 13.22 -2.95 -11.43
N ASN A 193 12.85 -3.98 -10.66
CA ASN A 193 11.51 -4.17 -10.13
C ASN A 193 11.13 -3.04 -9.16
N ARG A 194 9.91 -2.54 -9.30
CA ARG A 194 9.22 -1.57 -8.44
C ARG A 194 7.76 -2.01 -8.34
N MET A 195 7.56 -3.15 -7.69
CA MET A 195 6.28 -3.84 -7.61
C MET A 195 5.26 -3.00 -6.85
N GLN A 196 4.13 -2.69 -7.50
CA GLN A 196 3.02 -1.95 -6.88
C GLN A 196 2.17 -2.91 -6.05
N VAL A 197 2.19 -2.76 -4.72
CA VAL A 197 1.48 -3.63 -3.78
C VAL A 197 0.59 -2.83 -2.83
N GLN A 198 -0.33 -3.52 -2.14
CA GLN A 198 -1.26 -2.95 -1.15
C GLN A 198 -2.03 -1.71 -1.70
N PRO A 199 -2.78 -1.84 -2.81
CA PRO A 199 -3.49 -0.72 -3.40
C PRO A 199 -4.71 -0.32 -2.55
N ILE A 200 -4.87 0.97 -2.31
CA ILE A 200 -6.11 1.58 -1.82
C ILE A 200 -6.66 2.46 -2.92
N VAL A 201 -7.86 2.13 -3.40
CA VAL A 201 -8.44 2.69 -4.63
C VAL A 201 -9.74 3.39 -4.30
N HIS A 202 -9.83 4.66 -4.66
CA HIS A 202 -11.06 5.45 -4.57
C HIS A 202 -11.43 5.97 -5.95
N VAL A 203 -12.68 5.73 -6.38
CA VAL A 203 -13.24 6.24 -7.64
C VAL A 203 -14.31 7.29 -7.30
N SER A 204 -14.33 8.40 -8.04
CA SER A 204 -15.36 9.43 -7.87
C SER A 204 -16.76 8.88 -8.13
N ALA A 205 -17.76 9.54 -7.54
CA ALA A 205 -19.15 9.15 -7.73
C ALA A 205 -19.59 9.12 -9.21
N ASP A 206 -19.01 9.98 -10.05
CA ASP A 206 -19.27 10.04 -11.49
C ASP A 206 -18.43 9.07 -12.33
N GLY A 207 -17.53 8.30 -11.70
CA GLY A 207 -16.67 7.32 -12.38
C GLY A 207 -15.64 7.93 -13.34
N LYS A 208 -15.33 9.22 -13.21
CA LYS A 208 -14.39 9.94 -14.10
C LYS A 208 -13.05 10.25 -13.50
N GLU A 209 -12.93 10.23 -12.17
CA GLU A 209 -11.68 10.42 -11.47
C GLU A 209 -11.41 9.25 -10.53
N ALA A 210 -10.14 8.98 -10.29
CA ALA A 210 -9.74 8.04 -9.26
C ALA A 210 -8.47 8.52 -8.54
N ALA A 211 -8.31 8.05 -7.31
CA ALA A 211 -7.09 8.20 -6.54
C ALA A 211 -6.65 6.82 -6.06
N VAL A 212 -5.34 6.56 -6.13
CA VAL A 212 -4.77 5.28 -5.69
C VAL A 212 -3.53 5.52 -4.86
N ARG A 213 -3.45 4.85 -3.70
CA ARG A 213 -2.23 4.73 -2.92
C ARG A 213 -1.67 3.32 -3.08
N THR A 214 -0.39 3.20 -3.36
CA THR A 214 0.32 1.91 -3.35
C THR A 214 1.65 2.02 -2.59
N ARG A 215 2.20 0.85 -2.23
CA ARG A 215 3.62 0.72 -1.91
C ARG A 215 4.39 0.14 -3.09
N SER A 216 5.63 0.58 -3.26
CA SER A 216 6.59 0.02 -4.20
C SER A 216 7.67 -0.75 -3.48
N ILE A 217 7.64 -2.07 -3.56
CA ILE A 217 8.81 -2.88 -3.17
C ILE A 217 9.81 -2.82 -4.33
N MET A 218 11.00 -2.33 -4.07
CA MET A 218 12.04 -2.15 -5.07
C MET A 218 13.11 -3.24 -4.97
N GLN A 219 13.43 -3.88 -6.10
CA GLN A 219 14.59 -4.76 -6.26
C GLN A 219 15.34 -4.29 -7.49
N LEU A 220 16.51 -3.68 -7.30
CA LEU A 220 17.22 -2.98 -8.37
C LEU A 220 18.66 -3.48 -8.43
N ASN A 221 19.30 -3.41 -9.59
CA ASN A 221 20.75 -3.67 -9.68
C ASN A 221 21.48 -2.86 -10.77
N ALA A 222 20.92 -1.74 -11.22
CA ALA A 222 21.38 -0.97 -12.39
C ALA A 222 22.83 -0.45 -12.32
N SER A 223 23.51 -0.55 -11.16
CA SER A 223 24.93 -0.20 -10.96
C SER A 223 25.85 -1.42 -10.79
N GLY A 224 25.34 -2.63 -11.02
CA GLY A 224 26.02 -3.89 -10.71
C GLY A 224 25.94 -4.28 -9.22
N LYS A 225 25.27 -3.48 -8.39
CA LYS A 225 25.04 -3.77 -6.96
C LYS A 225 23.57 -4.05 -6.70
N PRO A 226 23.20 -5.15 -6.03
CA PRO A 226 21.83 -5.43 -5.67
C PRO A 226 21.37 -4.43 -4.61
N LEU A 227 20.25 -3.76 -4.88
CA LEU A 227 19.62 -2.79 -4.00
C LEU A 227 18.20 -3.25 -3.69
N PHE A 228 17.75 -2.87 -2.50
CA PHE A 228 16.39 -3.05 -2.04
C PHE A 228 15.83 -1.71 -1.54
N GLY A 229 14.52 -1.50 -1.64
CA GLY A 229 13.92 -0.28 -1.11
C GLY A 229 12.40 -0.30 -1.09
N ASP A 230 11.85 0.80 -0.58
CA ASP A 230 10.42 1.06 -0.50
C ASP A 230 10.09 2.49 -0.95
N ALA A 231 8.90 2.67 -1.53
CA ALA A 231 8.28 3.99 -1.69
C ALA A 231 6.77 3.90 -1.50
N VAL A 232 6.18 5.01 -1.05
CA VAL A 232 4.74 5.23 -1.15
C VAL A 232 4.46 6.00 -2.45
N ASN A 233 3.47 5.54 -3.20
CA ASN A 233 3.02 6.22 -4.40
C ASN A 233 1.59 6.73 -4.22
N GLU A 234 1.33 7.93 -4.70
CA GLU A 234 0.00 8.54 -4.78
C GLU A 234 -0.33 8.87 -6.23
N PHE A 235 -1.35 8.22 -6.76
CA PHE A 235 -1.85 8.42 -8.11
C PHE A 235 -3.14 9.23 -8.08
N ARG A 236 -3.28 10.13 -9.05
CA ARG A 236 -4.56 10.67 -9.51
C ARG A 236 -4.75 10.25 -10.94
N LEU A 237 -5.93 9.75 -11.25
CA LEU A 237 -6.31 9.28 -12.56
C LEU A 237 -7.56 10.00 -13.02
N VAL A 238 -7.63 10.21 -14.33
CA VAL A 238 -8.79 10.80 -15.00
C VAL A 238 -9.19 9.92 -16.15
N ARG A 239 -10.49 9.81 -16.39
CA ARG A 239 -11.04 9.14 -17.56
C ARG A 239 -11.11 10.14 -18.71
N ASP A 240 -10.25 9.95 -19.69
CA ASP A 240 -10.07 10.83 -20.83
C ASP A 240 -10.34 10.08 -22.14
N ALA A 241 -11.34 10.53 -22.90
CA ALA A 241 -11.86 9.85 -24.09
C ALA A 241 -12.15 8.35 -23.87
N GLY A 242 -12.80 8.03 -22.74
CA GLY A 242 -13.20 6.67 -22.37
C GLY A 242 -12.09 5.78 -21.79
N ARG A 243 -10.85 6.26 -21.71
CA ARG A 243 -9.71 5.51 -21.15
C ARG A 243 -9.18 6.17 -19.89
N TRP A 244 -8.80 5.37 -18.90
CA TRP A 244 -8.10 5.87 -17.71
C TRP A 244 -6.68 6.31 -18.09
N ARG A 245 -6.27 7.45 -17.55
CA ARG A 245 -4.92 8.02 -17.69
C ARG A 245 -4.42 8.56 -16.36
N ILE A 246 -3.11 8.51 -16.15
CA ILE A 246 -2.47 9.09 -14.97
C ILE A 246 -2.44 10.61 -15.12
N ALA A 247 -3.24 11.31 -14.33
CA ALA A 247 -3.23 12.77 -14.24
C ALA A 247 -2.06 13.26 -13.38
N SER A 248 -1.78 12.57 -12.28
CA SER A 248 -0.56 12.80 -11.51
C SER A 248 -0.08 11.56 -10.80
N LEU A 249 1.22 11.45 -10.62
CA LEU A 249 1.87 10.44 -9.79
C LEU A 249 2.90 11.13 -8.89
N SER A 250 2.77 10.99 -7.57
CA SER A 250 3.84 11.31 -6.63
C SER A 250 4.49 10.01 -6.15
N ILE A 251 5.80 9.86 -6.39
CA ILE A 251 6.63 8.76 -5.88
C ILE A 251 7.44 9.30 -4.71
N LEU A 252 7.25 8.73 -3.53
CA LEU A 252 7.84 9.20 -2.28
C LEU A 252 8.68 8.06 -1.69
N PRO A 253 9.98 7.99 -2.05
CA PRO A 253 10.88 6.95 -1.55
C PRO A 253 11.02 7.02 -0.03
N THR A 254 10.81 5.88 0.62
CA THR A 254 10.98 5.74 2.06
C THR A 254 12.44 5.44 2.39
N PHE A 255 13.05 4.49 1.68
CA PHE A 255 14.47 4.16 1.81
C PHE A 255 14.98 3.38 0.60
N LEU A 256 16.31 3.38 0.46
CA LEU A 256 17.07 2.46 -0.37
C LEU A 256 18.20 1.87 0.49
N SER A 257 18.52 0.60 0.31
CA SER A 257 19.64 -0.06 0.97
C SER A 257 20.37 -0.97 -0.01
N ASP A 258 21.66 -1.17 0.25
CA ASP A 258 22.40 -2.28 -0.34
C ASP A 258 21.80 -3.60 0.16
N LEU A 259 21.53 -4.56 -0.74
CA LEU A 259 20.86 -5.81 -0.36
C LEU A 259 21.73 -6.66 0.58
N ASP A 260 23.05 -6.68 0.38
CA ASP A 260 23.98 -7.51 1.16
C ASP A 260 24.20 -6.94 2.56
N ARG A 261 24.26 -5.60 2.66
CA ARG A 261 24.40 -4.91 3.95
C ARG A 261 23.07 -4.77 4.69
N GLY A 262 21.95 -4.83 3.95
CA GLY A 262 20.61 -4.62 4.48
C GLY A 262 20.41 -3.25 5.12
N ILE A 263 19.27 -3.09 5.78
CA ILE A 263 18.86 -1.83 6.43
C ILE A 263 19.78 -1.45 7.61
N VAL A 264 20.33 -2.45 8.34
CA VAL A 264 21.28 -2.21 9.44
C VAL A 264 22.62 -1.71 8.92
N GLY A 265 23.14 -2.38 7.89
CA GLY A 265 24.50 -2.16 7.42
C GLY A 265 24.66 -0.90 6.60
N GLY A 266 23.58 -0.25 6.14
CA GLY A 266 23.63 1.13 5.64
C GLY A 266 22.52 1.47 4.66
N LEU A 267 21.78 2.53 4.97
CA LEU A 267 20.85 3.16 4.04
C LEU A 267 21.61 4.03 3.03
N LEU A 268 21.16 4.00 1.78
CA LEU A 268 21.69 4.85 0.74
C LEU A 268 20.99 6.21 0.77
N PRO A 269 21.70 7.31 0.48
CA PRO A 269 21.07 8.60 0.27
C PRO A 269 19.97 8.49 -0.78
N LEU A 270 18.81 9.09 -0.49
CA LEU A 270 17.78 9.24 -1.52
C LEU A 270 18.30 10.19 -2.62
N PRO A 271 17.90 10.00 -3.89
CA PRO A 271 18.34 10.89 -4.95
C PRO A 271 18.01 12.35 -4.62
N GLY A 272 18.93 13.29 -4.80
CA GLY A 272 18.66 14.71 -4.57
C GLY A 272 17.81 15.36 -5.66
N ALA A 273 17.69 16.69 -5.61
CA ALA A 273 16.99 17.49 -6.60
C ALA A 273 17.43 17.17 -8.04
N GLY A 274 16.46 16.98 -8.94
CA GLY A 274 16.70 16.76 -10.35
C GLY A 274 17.30 18.02 -10.97
N ARG A 275 18.29 17.85 -11.84
CA ARG A 275 18.92 18.96 -12.59
C ARG A 275 18.54 18.97 -14.07
N ASP A 276 18.41 17.79 -14.68
CA ASP A 276 18.07 17.62 -16.09
C ASP A 276 17.09 16.44 -16.26
N PRO A 277 15.93 16.63 -16.92
CA PRO A 277 15.36 17.93 -17.29
C PRO A 277 15.13 18.81 -16.05
N VAL A 278 15.11 20.14 -16.23
CA VAL A 278 14.81 21.07 -15.12
C VAL A 278 13.37 20.82 -14.64
N PRO A 279 13.11 20.56 -13.34
CA PRO A 279 11.75 20.36 -12.84
C PRO A 279 10.83 21.57 -13.07
N ASP A 280 9.55 21.34 -13.34
CA ASP A 280 8.50 22.38 -13.39
C ASP A 280 8.00 22.77 -12.00
N LEU A 281 8.09 21.85 -11.04
CA LEU A 281 7.69 22.05 -9.65
C LEU A 281 8.86 21.70 -8.73
N PRO A 282 9.01 22.38 -7.58
CA PRO A 282 10.05 22.06 -6.62
C PRO A 282 9.91 20.63 -6.06
N PRO A 283 10.99 20.06 -5.49
CA PRO A 283 10.90 18.84 -4.70
C PRO A 283 9.82 18.90 -3.62
N GLN A 284 9.06 17.82 -3.46
CA GLN A 284 8.13 17.63 -2.34
C GLN A 284 8.88 17.28 -1.04
N MET A 285 10.12 16.79 -1.18
CA MET A 285 11.04 16.46 -0.08
C MET A 285 12.28 17.37 -0.20
N THR A 286 12.38 18.39 0.64
CA THR A 286 13.48 19.38 0.60
C THR A 286 14.77 18.87 1.25
N ASP A 287 14.69 17.90 2.17
CA ASP A 287 15.84 17.21 2.79
C ASP A 287 15.54 15.70 2.87
N PRO A 288 15.74 14.95 1.76
CA PRO A 288 15.28 13.58 1.66
C PRO A 288 16.21 12.62 2.42
N GLU A 289 16.03 12.52 3.74
CA GLU A 289 16.71 11.52 4.56
C GLU A 289 15.97 10.17 4.49
N PRO A 290 16.68 9.04 4.29
CA PRO A 290 16.09 7.71 4.39
C PRO A 290 15.45 7.48 5.77
N LEU A 291 14.25 6.90 5.78
CA LEU A 291 13.45 6.69 7.01
C LEU A 291 13.17 7.98 7.80
N ALA A 292 13.17 9.14 7.15
CA ALA A 292 12.63 10.36 7.74
C ALA A 292 11.16 10.13 8.14
N ALA A 293 10.72 10.82 9.20
CA ALA A 293 9.31 10.85 9.63
C ALA A 293 8.45 11.68 8.66
N PHE A 294 8.47 11.30 7.38
CA PHE A 294 7.66 11.92 6.34
C PHE A 294 6.42 11.07 6.10
N LEU A 295 5.25 11.67 6.32
CA LEU A 295 3.96 11.05 6.08
C LEU A 295 3.34 11.67 4.82
N PRO A 296 3.29 10.95 3.69
CA PRO A 296 2.53 11.38 2.52
C PRO A 296 1.07 11.66 2.89
N PRO A 297 0.50 12.81 2.50
CA PRO A 297 -0.91 13.09 2.70
C PRO A 297 -1.78 11.95 2.16
N PHE A 298 -2.74 11.50 2.95
CA PHE A 298 -3.73 10.52 2.49
C PHE A 298 -4.77 11.23 1.62
N HIS A 299 -5.09 10.64 0.46
CA HIS A 299 -6.17 11.14 -0.41
C HIS A 299 -7.58 10.78 0.09
N TYR A 300 -7.65 10.03 1.19
CA TYR A 300 -8.87 9.48 1.78
C TYR A 300 -8.96 9.79 3.27
N ALA A 301 -10.19 9.71 3.79
CA ALA A 301 -10.51 9.83 5.21
C ALA A 301 -10.46 8.47 5.91
N HIS A 302 -10.46 8.48 7.23
CA HIS A 302 -10.55 7.28 8.03
C HIS A 302 -11.80 6.47 7.67
N PRO A 303 -11.69 5.17 7.36
CA PRO A 303 -12.80 4.41 6.76
C PRO A 303 -13.98 4.18 7.71
N VAL A 304 -13.77 4.14 9.03
CA VAL A 304 -14.85 3.98 10.01
C VAL A 304 -15.42 5.32 10.49
N THR A 305 -14.56 6.24 10.96
CA THR A 305 -15.00 7.52 11.54
C THR A 305 -15.30 8.62 10.52
N GLY A 306 -14.85 8.46 9.27
CA GLY A 306 -14.91 9.52 8.26
C GLY A 306 -14.01 10.75 8.55
N ALA A 307 -13.23 10.72 9.63
CA ALA A 307 -12.36 11.82 10.02
C ALA A 307 -11.13 11.93 9.11
N PRO A 308 -10.51 13.12 8.96
CA PRO A 308 -9.21 13.22 8.30
C PRO A 308 -8.17 12.36 9.01
N MET A 309 -7.35 11.63 8.24
CA MET A 309 -6.27 10.80 8.78
C MET A 309 -5.29 11.61 9.64
N GLY A 310 -4.83 11.02 10.75
CA GLY A 310 -3.85 11.60 11.66
C GLY A 310 -2.56 12.07 10.98
N ARG A 311 -1.89 13.03 11.62
CA ARG A 311 -0.57 13.57 11.22
C ARG A 311 0.49 13.16 12.26
N ILE A 312 1.70 12.83 11.81
CA ILE A 312 2.84 12.64 12.72
C ILE A 312 3.37 14.02 13.13
N ALA A 313 3.41 14.30 14.43
CA ALA A 313 3.98 15.53 14.97
C ALA A 313 5.46 15.66 14.54
N GLY A 314 5.81 16.79 13.91
CA GLY A 314 7.17 17.04 13.42
C GLY A 314 7.47 16.50 12.00
N SER A 315 6.51 15.93 11.28
CA SER A 315 6.74 15.56 9.88
C SER A 315 7.01 16.80 9.03
N ALA A 316 8.10 16.81 8.27
CA ALA A 316 8.42 17.84 7.28
C ALA A 316 7.50 17.72 6.05
N ALA A 317 6.19 17.91 6.22
CA ALA A 317 5.27 18.05 5.11
C ALA A 317 5.43 19.46 4.54
N SER A 318 6.28 19.61 3.51
CA SER A 318 6.33 20.86 2.76
C SER A 318 5.01 21.05 2.00
N GLY A 319 4.39 22.22 2.19
CA GLY A 319 3.03 22.50 1.75
C GLY A 319 2.89 22.59 0.24
N ALA A 320 2.01 21.76 -0.31
CA ALA A 320 0.97 22.08 -1.31
C ALA A 320 0.18 20.80 -1.62
N ALA A 321 -0.38 20.14 -0.59
CA ALA A 321 -1.49 19.23 -0.83
C ALA A 321 -2.71 20.13 -1.08
N ALA A 322 -3.02 20.42 -2.34
CA ALA A 322 -4.35 20.89 -2.70
C ALA A 322 -5.36 19.97 -1.99
N ASP A 323 -6.44 20.53 -1.45
CA ASP A 323 -7.49 19.79 -0.77
C ASP A 323 -8.13 18.79 -1.75
N SER A 324 -7.50 17.62 -1.85
CA SER A 324 -7.70 16.65 -2.91
C SER A 324 -8.32 15.38 -2.34
N ARG A 325 -9.07 15.53 -1.24
CA ARG A 325 -9.83 14.45 -0.62
C ARG A 325 -10.90 14.01 -1.60
N MET A 326 -10.82 12.77 -2.02
CA MET A 326 -11.96 12.15 -2.68
C MET A 326 -12.97 11.80 -1.58
N PRO A 327 -14.29 11.97 -1.82
CA PRO A 327 -15.29 11.41 -0.92
C PRO A 327 -14.95 9.93 -0.70
N GLY A 328 -14.94 9.51 0.57
CA GLY A 328 -14.77 8.09 0.91
C GLY A 328 -15.75 7.25 0.10
N TRP A 329 -15.35 6.04 -0.22
CA TRP A 329 -16.23 5.13 -0.95
C TRP A 329 -17.40 4.74 -0.03
N GLN A 330 -18.55 5.39 -0.24
CA GLN A 330 -19.77 5.12 0.54
C GLN A 330 -20.50 3.93 -0.07
N VAL A 331 -20.82 2.95 0.77
CA VAL A 331 -21.66 1.80 0.40
C VAL A 331 -23.11 2.29 0.29
N GLU A 332 -23.53 2.67 -0.91
CA GLU A 332 -24.96 2.82 -1.19
C GLU A 332 -25.58 1.42 -1.20
N ALA A 333 -26.50 1.15 -0.27
CA ALA A 333 -27.32 -0.06 -0.28
C ALA A 333 -28.20 -0.05 -1.55
N GLY A 334 -27.67 -0.61 -2.65
CA GLY A 334 -28.38 -0.79 -3.91
C GLY A 334 -29.02 -2.17 -4.00
N GLU A 335 -30.19 -2.24 -4.61
CA GLU A 335 -31.09 -3.42 -4.70
C GLU A 335 -30.56 -4.60 -5.56
N ASP A 336 -29.25 -4.68 -5.81
CA ASP A 336 -28.60 -5.81 -6.49
C ASP A 336 -27.64 -6.53 -5.52
N GLY A 337 -28.11 -7.63 -4.94
CA GLY A 337 -27.41 -8.34 -3.86
C GLY A 337 -26.00 -8.87 -4.21
N GLU A 338 -25.60 -8.91 -5.48
CA GLU A 338 -24.23 -9.30 -5.87
C GLU A 338 -23.28 -8.11 -6.01
N LEU A 339 -23.74 -6.97 -6.56
CA LEU A 339 -22.95 -5.75 -6.62
C LEU A 339 -22.68 -5.21 -5.21
N ALA A 340 -23.65 -5.32 -4.31
CA ALA A 340 -23.49 -5.01 -2.90
C ALA A 340 -22.40 -5.88 -2.24
N ARG A 341 -22.38 -7.19 -2.51
CA ARG A 341 -21.34 -8.09 -1.99
C ARG A 341 -19.94 -7.78 -2.54
N LEU A 342 -19.82 -7.42 -3.82
CA LEU A 342 -18.53 -7.00 -4.41
C LEU A 342 -18.04 -5.68 -3.82
N ALA A 343 -18.98 -4.77 -3.58
CA ALA A 343 -18.74 -3.55 -2.85
C ALA A 343 -18.19 -3.87 -1.45
N ASP A 344 -18.94 -4.58 -0.61
CA ASP A 344 -18.53 -4.92 0.76
C ASP A 344 -17.16 -5.61 0.81
N THR A 345 -16.89 -6.51 -0.13
CA THR A 345 -15.57 -7.14 -0.27
C THR A 345 -14.46 -6.11 -0.44
N ARG A 346 -14.64 -5.10 -1.30
CA ARG A 346 -13.67 -4.02 -1.48
C ARG A 346 -13.59 -3.06 -0.31
N ALA A 347 -14.69 -2.85 0.41
CA ALA A 347 -14.71 -2.13 1.68
C ALA A 347 -13.71 -2.77 2.66
N LEU A 348 -13.82 -4.08 2.81
CA LEU A 348 -13.00 -4.88 3.73
C LEU A 348 -11.54 -4.92 3.30
N GLU A 349 -11.25 -5.02 2.00
CA GLU A 349 -9.88 -4.85 1.47
C GLU A 349 -9.31 -3.48 1.78
N THR A 350 -10.08 -2.42 1.60
CA THR A 350 -9.66 -1.06 1.91
C THR A 350 -9.43 -0.87 3.40
N LEU A 351 -10.34 -1.37 4.24
CA LEU A 351 -10.26 -1.35 5.70
C LEU A 351 -8.96 -2.03 6.17
N GLN A 352 -8.72 -3.27 5.72
CA GLN A 352 -7.55 -4.02 6.14
C GLN A 352 -6.23 -3.44 5.61
N ARG A 353 -6.19 -2.97 4.36
CA ARG A 353 -4.99 -2.30 3.82
C ARG A 353 -4.72 -0.99 4.56
N THR A 354 -5.77 -0.27 4.96
CA THR A 354 -5.65 0.94 5.79
C THR A 354 -5.07 0.62 7.15
N TYR A 355 -5.51 -0.46 7.81
CA TYR A 355 -4.88 -0.95 9.05
C TYR A 355 -3.36 -1.09 8.89
N GLY A 356 -2.89 -1.73 7.81
CA GLY A 356 -1.46 -1.85 7.50
C GLY A 356 -0.76 -0.48 7.43
N TYR A 357 -1.27 0.45 6.62
CA TYR A 357 -0.68 1.80 6.51
C TYR A 357 -0.69 2.59 7.82
N LEU A 358 -1.68 2.39 8.70
CA LEU A 358 -1.75 3.06 9.99
C LEU A 358 -0.71 2.50 10.97
N VAL A 359 -0.58 1.18 11.03
CA VAL A 359 0.48 0.49 11.80
C VAL A 359 1.86 0.95 11.33
N ASP A 360 2.06 1.07 10.02
CA ASP A 360 3.33 1.50 9.42
C ASP A 360 3.80 2.86 9.91
N LYS A 361 2.85 3.74 10.14
CA LYS A 361 3.07 5.15 10.45
C LYS A 361 2.87 5.44 11.94
N ALA A 362 2.75 4.39 12.75
CA ALA A 362 2.52 4.47 14.20
C ALA A 362 1.31 5.35 14.56
N LEU A 363 0.30 5.38 13.69
CA LEU A 363 -0.94 6.12 13.89
C LEU A 363 -1.90 5.27 14.73
N TRP A 364 -1.52 5.01 15.98
CA TRP A 364 -2.19 4.02 16.82
C TRP A 364 -3.64 4.37 17.13
N ARG A 365 -3.96 5.66 17.32
CA ARG A 365 -5.34 6.11 17.57
C ARG A 365 -6.23 5.86 16.36
N ASP A 366 -5.77 6.27 15.18
CA ASP A 366 -6.48 5.96 13.93
C ASP A 366 -6.58 4.43 13.74
N ALA A 367 -5.53 3.66 14.07
CA ALA A 367 -5.59 2.20 13.93
C ALA A 367 -6.64 1.54 14.86
N THR A 368 -6.78 2.03 16.09
CA THR A 368 -7.80 1.54 17.03
C THR A 368 -9.22 1.90 16.60
N ASP A 369 -9.41 3.04 15.95
CA ASP A 369 -10.72 3.48 15.44
C ASP A 369 -11.26 2.59 14.30
N LEU A 370 -10.46 1.65 13.77
CA LEU A 370 -10.89 0.63 12.81
C LEU A 370 -11.66 -0.54 13.45
N PHE A 371 -11.53 -0.72 14.77
CA PHE A 371 -12.14 -1.83 15.49
C PHE A 371 -13.57 -1.49 15.94
N ALA A 372 -14.39 -2.52 16.12
CA ALA A 372 -15.67 -2.39 16.83
C ALA A 372 -15.42 -1.95 18.29
N GLU A 373 -16.45 -1.43 18.96
CA GLU A 373 -16.32 -0.92 20.35
C GLU A 373 -15.73 -1.97 21.31
N ASP A 374 -16.16 -3.22 21.16
CA ASP A 374 -15.65 -4.38 21.90
C ASP A 374 -14.67 -5.24 21.08
N GLY A 375 -14.02 -4.64 20.07
CA GLY A 375 -13.15 -5.35 19.14
C GLY A 375 -11.86 -5.84 19.78
N THR A 376 -11.35 -7.01 19.33
CA THR A 376 -10.12 -7.61 19.91
C THR A 376 -9.01 -7.80 18.87
N LEU A 377 -7.76 -7.66 19.31
CA LEU A 377 -6.56 -7.84 18.49
C LEU A 377 -5.59 -8.77 19.22
N GLU A 378 -5.27 -9.90 18.60
CA GLU A 378 -4.28 -10.85 19.07
C GLU A 378 -3.04 -10.84 18.18
N ILE A 379 -1.84 -10.81 18.77
CA ILE A 379 -0.56 -10.81 18.04
C ILE A 379 0.39 -11.83 18.63
N GLY A 380 0.77 -12.84 17.84
CA GLY A 380 1.73 -13.86 18.27
C GLY A 380 1.20 -14.74 19.41
N GLY A 381 -0.10 -15.03 19.42
CA GLY A 381 -0.75 -15.87 20.43
C GLY A 381 -0.92 -15.18 21.79
N ARG A 382 -1.28 -13.89 21.79
CA ARG A 382 -1.60 -13.07 22.97
C ARG A 382 -2.73 -12.15 22.65
#